data_AF-A0A821ZN75-F1
#
_entry.id   AF-A0A821ZN75-F1
#
_cell.length_a   1.000
_cell.length_b   1.000
_cell.length_c   1.000
_cell.angle_alpha   90.00
_cell.angle_beta   90.00
_cell.angle_gamma   90.00
#
_symmetry.space_group_name_H-M   'P 1'
#
loop_
_entity.id
_entity.type
_entity.pdbx_description
1 polymer ?
#
loop_
_entity_poly.entity_id
_entity_poly.type
_entity_poly.pdbx_seq_one_letter_code
_entity_poly.pdbx_strand_id
1 'polypeptide(L)' 'SHLPDLTIITPVFHQSDKEKPVFFVANRGHHADIGGLTPGSMPPNSTTLLQEGAQFLSFKIVEQGQFKEKGTNRII' A
#
# COMPACT_ATOMS: atom_id res chain seq x y z
N SER A 1 10.48 8.66 5.31
CA SER A 1 9.30 7.91 4.85
C SER A 1 8.64 7.29 6.06
N HIS A 2 7.32 7.35 6.16
CA HIS A 2 6.54 6.87 7.31
C HIS A 2 5.28 6.15 6.84
N LEU A 3 4.58 5.45 7.73
CA LEU A 3 3.49 4.53 7.37
C LEU A 3 2.38 5.10 6.48
N PRO A 4 1.96 6.38 6.59
CA PRO A 4 0.92 6.95 5.73
C PRO A 4 1.32 7.15 4.27
N ASP A 5 2.60 6.94 3.94
CA ASP A 5 3.09 7.02 2.58
C ASP A 5 2.89 5.68 1.85
N LEU A 6 1.72 5.49 1.24
CA LEU A 6 1.37 4.26 0.54
C LEU A 6 1.90 4.26 -0.89
N THR A 7 2.47 3.14 -1.34
CA THR A 7 3.01 2.99 -2.70
C THR A 7 2.34 1.83 -3.44
N ILE A 8 1.77 2.11 -4.60
CA ILE A 8 1.29 1.10 -5.55
C ILE A 8 2.33 0.93 -6.66
N ILE A 9 2.77 -0.32 -6.86
CA ILE A 9 3.72 -0.69 -7.91
C ILE A 9 2.97 -1.51 -8.96
N THR A 10 2.93 -1.01 -10.19
CA THR A 10 2.29 -1.67 -11.32
C THR A 10 3.35 -2.13 -12.33
N PRO A 11 3.53 -3.45 -12.55
CA PRO A 11 4.38 -3.95 -13.62
C PRO A 11 3.76 -3.66 -14.99
N VAL A 12 4.59 -3.23 -15.94
CA VAL A 12 4.19 -3.01 -17.34
C VAL A 12 4.86 -4.06 -18.22
N PHE A 13 4.04 -4.82 -18.95
CA PHE A 13 4.48 -5.90 -19.82
C PHE A 13 4.44 -5.47 -21.29
N HIS A 14 5.32 -6.04 -22.10
CA HIS A 14 5.26 -5.86 -23.55
C HIS A 14 4.08 -6.65 -24.11
N GLN A 15 3.53 -6.24 -25.25
CA GLN A 15 2.40 -6.97 -25.85
C GLN A 15 2.78 -8.40 -26.28
N SER A 16 4.03 -8.59 -26.74
CA SER A 16 4.53 -9.87 -27.23
C SER A 16 5.18 -10.75 -26.15
N ASP A 17 5.47 -10.22 -24.96
CA ASP A 17 6.08 -10.97 -23.86
C ASP A 17 5.45 -10.55 -22.52
N LYS A 18 4.74 -11.50 -21.91
CA LYS A 18 4.03 -11.33 -20.63
C LYS A 18 4.70 -12.04 -19.47
N GLU A 19 5.84 -12.71 -19.70
CA GLU A 19 6.56 -13.44 -18.66
C GLU A 19 7.39 -12.49 -17.79
N LYS A 20 7.88 -11.39 -18.36
CA LYS A 20 8.71 -10.41 -17.66
C LYS A 20 8.24 -8.96 -17.89
N PRO A 21 8.16 -8.14 -16.83
CA PRO A 21 7.86 -6.73 -16.98
C PRO A 21 9.04 -6.00 -17.65
N VAL A 22 8.73 -5.07 -18.54
CA VAL A 22 9.70 -4.19 -19.20
C VAL A 22 10.11 -3.07 -18.24
N PHE A 23 9.17 -2.59 -17.44
CA PHE A 23 9.40 -1.60 -16.39
C PHE A 23 8.27 -1.65 -15.35
N PHE A 24 8.41 -0.83 -14.31
CA PHE A 24 7.42 -0.66 -13.25
C PHE A 24 7.03 0.81 -13.14
N VAL A 25 5.75 1.05 -12.86
CA VAL A 25 5.24 2.36 -12.48
C VAL A 25 4.98 2.36 -10.98
N ALA A 26 5.59 3.31 -10.26
CA ALA A 26 5.35 3.50 -8.84
C ALA A 26 4.53 4.77 -8.62
N ASN A 27 3.35 4.61 -8.03
CA ASN A 27 2.52 5.73 -7.57
C ASN A 27 2.56 5.77 -6.04
N ARG A 28 2.96 6.91 -5.47
CA ARG A 28 3.07 7.10 -4.03
C ARG A 28 2.18 8.24 -3.59
N GLY A 29 1.30 7.97 -2.63
CA GLY A 29 0.39 8.94 -2.05
C GLY A 29 0.57 9.04 -0.55
N HIS A 30 0.60 10.27 -0.05
CA HIS A 30 0.58 10.54 1.39
C HIS A 30 -0.86 10.65 1.86
N HIS A 31 -1.25 9.80 2.81
CA HIS A 31 -2.57 9.83 3.41
C HIS A 31 -2.50 10.55 4.75
N ALA A 32 -3.46 11.45 5.02
CA ALA A 32 -3.46 12.23 6.26
C ALA A 32 -3.69 11.35 7.50
N ASP A 33 -4.30 10.17 7.32
CA ASP A 33 -4.63 9.22 8.37
C ASP A 33 -4.68 7.80 7.77
N ILE A 34 -4.28 6.81 8.57
CA ILE A 34 -4.30 5.38 8.26
C ILE A 34 -4.78 4.53 9.46
N GLY A 35 -5.49 5.13 10.43
CA GLY A 35 -6.08 4.44 11.57
C GLY A 35 -5.18 4.30 12.80
N GLY A 36 -4.28 5.25 13.03
CA GLY A 36 -3.42 5.28 14.22
C GLY A 36 -4.17 5.67 15.51
N LEU A 37 -3.47 5.71 16.65
CA LEU A 37 -4.04 6.04 17.96
C LEU A 37 -4.79 7.39 18.01
N THR A 38 -4.32 8.36 17.24
CA THR A 38 -4.91 9.69 17.15
C THR A 38 -5.08 10.05 15.69
N PRO A 39 -6.18 10.73 15.30
CA PRO A 39 -6.36 11.20 13.94
C PRO A 39 -5.16 12.02 13.48
N GLY A 40 -4.68 11.71 12.27
CA GLY A 40 -3.51 12.37 11.69
C GLY A 40 -2.36 11.42 11.37
N SER A 41 -1.30 12.00 10.81
CA SER A 41 -0.26 11.27 10.11
C SER A 41 0.70 10.49 11.02
N MET A 42 1.05 11.04 12.18
CA MET A 42 2.07 10.47 13.07
C MET A 42 1.67 10.72 14.53
N PRO A 43 1.05 9.74 15.21
CA PRO A 43 0.65 9.89 16.61
C PRO A 43 1.92 10.07 17.47
N PRO A 44 2.09 11.20 18.19
CA PRO A 44 3.34 11.48 18.90
C PRO A 44 3.57 10.59 20.13
N ASN A 45 2.52 9.90 20.59
CA ASN A 45 2.54 9.06 21.78
C ASN A 45 2.62 7.56 21.45
N SER A 46 2.90 7.20 20.20
CA SER A 46 3.11 5.80 19.80
C SER A 46 4.39 5.25 20.45
N THR A 47 4.25 4.14 21.16
CA THR A 47 5.34 3.36 21.75
C THR A 47 5.55 2.01 21.07
N THR A 48 4.61 1.61 20.20
CA THR A 48 4.69 0.38 19.39
C THR A 48 4.18 0.64 17.98
N LEU A 49 4.65 -0.12 17.00
CA LEU A 49 4.22 0.06 15.60
C LEU A 49 2.70 -0.12 15.44
N LEU A 50 2.09 -1.06 16.18
CA LEU A 50 0.64 -1.34 16.21
C LEU A 50 -0.22 -0.10 16.50
N GLN A 51 0.36 0.94 17.11
CA GLN A 51 -0.32 2.18 17.45
C GLN A 51 -0.30 3.23 16.33
N GLU A 52 0.46 3.00 15.25
CA GLU A 52 0.61 3.93 14.13
C GLU A 52 -0.34 3.64 12.96
N GLY A 53 -1.26 2.68 13.11
CA GLY A 53 -2.31 2.37 12.13
C GLY A 53 -1.95 1.23 11.19
N ALA A 54 -2.49 1.28 9.96
CA ALA A 54 -2.37 0.23 8.95
C ALA A 54 -0.93 -0.25 8.73
N GLN A 55 -0.72 -1.57 8.85
CA GLN A 55 0.58 -2.21 8.69
C GLN A 55 0.51 -3.41 7.76
N PHE A 56 1.37 -3.41 6.76
CA PHE A 56 1.52 -4.50 5.81
C PHE A 56 2.91 -4.42 5.17
N LEU A 57 3.47 -5.57 4.79
CA LEU A 57 4.72 -5.60 4.03
C LEU A 57 4.47 -5.19 2.58
N SER A 58 3.77 -6.04 1.85
CA SER A 58 3.32 -5.82 0.49
C SER A 58 2.41 -6.98 0.13
N PHE A 59 1.36 -6.72 -0.63
CA PHE A 59 0.48 -7.76 -1.13
C PHE A 59 -0.09 -7.33 -2.48
N LYS A 60 -0.56 -8.30 -3.26
CA LYS A 60 -1.15 -8.04 -4.56
C LYS A 60 -2.56 -7.50 -4.38
N ILE A 61 -2.78 -6.24 -4.78
CA ILE A 61 -4.08 -5.55 -4.65
C ILE A 61 -4.96 -5.69 -5.90
N VAL A 62 -4.36 -5.98 -7.07
CA VAL A 62 -5.08 -6.28 -8.32
C VAL A 62 -4.52 -7.56 -8.93
N GLU A 63 -5.40 -8.47 -9.32
CA GLU A 63 -5.06 -9.70 -10.03
C GLU A 63 -5.98 -9.91 -11.22
N GLN A 64 -5.41 -10.13 -12.41
CA GLN A 64 -6.19 -10.31 -13.65
C GLN A 64 -7.20 -9.18 -13.90
N GLY A 65 -6.82 -7.94 -13.56
CA GLY A 65 -7.69 -6.76 -13.67
C GLY A 65 -8.77 -6.65 -12.58
N GLN A 66 -8.83 -7.60 -11.62
CA GLN A 66 -9.79 -7.59 -10.53
C GLN A 66 -9.15 -7.06 -9.24
N PHE A 67 -9.80 -6.05 -8.63
CA PHE A 67 -9.39 -5.49 -7.35
C PHE A 67 -9.71 -6.45 -6.20
N LYS A 68 -8.72 -6.74 -5.36
CA LYS A 68 -8.85 -7.65 -4.20
C LYS A 68 -9.33 -6.89 -2.97
N GLU A 69 -10.60 -6.52 -2.98
CA GLU A 69 -11.23 -5.76 -1.90
C GLU A 69 -11.11 -6.46 -0.53
N LYS A 70 -11.42 -7.77 -0.46
CA LYS A 70 -11.33 -8.54 0.79
C LYS A 70 -9.92 -8.53 1.41
N GLY A 71 -8.87 -8.50 0.59
CA GLY A 71 -7.50 -8.41 1.07
C GLY A 71 -7.17 -7.01 1.60
N THR A 72 -7.72 -5.99 0.95
CA THR A 72 -7.55 -4.59 1.32
C THR A 72 -8.29 -4.25 2.62
N ASN A 73 -9.50 -4.76 2.81
CA ASN A 73 -10.32 -4.53 4.01
C ASN A 73 -9.75 -5.19 5.27
N ARG A 74 -8.71 -6.04 5.16
CA ARG A 74 -8.02 -6.67 6.30
C ARG A 74 -6.88 -5.83 6.86
N ILE A 75 -6.58 -4.70 6.22
CA ILE A 75 -5.46 -3.82 6.57
C ILE A 75 -5.87 -2.80 7.66
N ILE A 76 -7.17 -2.70 7.91
CA ILE A 76 -7.81 -1.78 8.87
C ILE A 76 -8.58 -2.60 9.89
#